data_AF-A0A1Y1BM40-F1
#
_entry.id   AF-A0A1Y1BM40-F1
#
_cell.length_a   1.000
_cell.length_b   1.000
_cell.length_c   1.000
_cell.angle_alpha   90.00
_cell.angle_beta   90.00
_cell.angle_gamma   90.00
#
_symmetry.space_group_name_H-M   'P 1'
#
loop_
_entity.id
_entity.type
_entity.pdbx_description
1 polymer ?
#
loop_
_entity_poly.entity_id
_entity_poly.type
_entity_poly.pdbx_seq_one_letter_code
_entity_poly.pdbx_strand_id
1 'polypeptide(L)'
;MYRFVRPLMHRGDRAALLSSDILMRFGDEATDDPLPAILDSIKRSDYLPSLAHLASALRRIQALDLDIILPMHGPAITHDIPRVLAGAIAHCEAAAA
;
A
#
# COMPACT_ATOMS: atom_id res chain seq x y z
N MET A 1 -10.04 0.87 15.29
CA MET A 1 -9.98 2.34 15.17
C MET A 1 -9.26 2.65 13.87
N TYR A 2 -9.99 2.93 12.78
CA TYR A 2 -9.38 3.17 11.46
C TYR A 2 -8.80 4.59 11.41
N ARG A 3 -7.47 4.69 11.38
CA ARG A 3 -6.77 5.98 11.24
C ARG A 3 -6.76 6.36 9.76
N PHE A 4 -7.14 7.59 9.48
CA PHE A 4 -7.33 8.15 8.13
C PHE A 4 -6.04 8.07 7.27
N VAL A 5 -6.18 7.52 6.07
CA VAL A 5 -5.24 7.74 4.96
C VAL A 5 -5.38 9.20 4.52
N ARG A 6 -4.34 10.03 4.70
CA ARG A 6 -4.33 11.41 4.21
C ARG A 6 -3.15 11.61 3.25
N PRO A 7 -3.39 12.10 2.03
CA PRO A 7 -2.31 12.60 1.19
C PRO A 7 -1.73 13.88 1.82
N LEU A 8 -0.41 13.94 1.93
CA LEU A 8 0.29 15.16 2.31
C LEU A 8 0.58 15.95 1.03
N MET A 9 -0.12 17.06 0.81
CA MET A 9 0.17 17.95 -0.32
C MET A 9 1.10 19.08 0.12
N HIS A 10 2.26 19.22 -0.54
CA HIS A 10 3.12 20.40 -0.43
C HIS A 10 3.15 21.13 -1.79
N ARG A 11 3.20 22.46 -1.74
CA ARG A 11 3.05 23.35 -2.91
C ARG A 11 4.27 23.17 -3.84
N GLY A 12 4.13 22.40 -4.92
CA GLY A 12 5.20 22.10 -5.90
C GLY A 12 5.57 20.61 -5.98
N ASP A 13 4.68 19.83 -6.58
CA ASP A 13 4.92 18.60 -7.38
C ASP A 13 5.74 17.44 -6.82
N ARG A 14 5.52 17.02 -5.55
CA ARG A 14 5.59 15.59 -5.18
C ARG A 14 4.54 15.19 -4.15
N ALA A 15 3.78 14.13 -4.42
CA ALA A 15 2.71 13.66 -3.56
C ALA A 15 3.13 12.43 -2.75
N ALA A 16 3.07 12.56 -1.41
CA ALA A 16 3.42 11.51 -0.48
C ALA A 16 2.18 10.97 0.24
N LEU A 17 2.11 9.63 0.35
CA LEU A 17 1.06 8.93 1.08
C LEU A 17 1.61 8.31 2.37
N LEU A 18 1.06 8.71 3.52
CA LEU A 18 1.25 7.96 4.77
C LEU A 18 0.19 6.85 4.84
N SER A 19 0.58 5.60 4.61
CA SER A 19 -0.37 4.49 4.41
C SER A 19 -0.66 3.67 5.67
N SER A 20 -0.02 3.98 6.81
CA SER A 20 -0.17 3.19 8.05
C SER A 20 0.14 1.71 7.79
N ASP A 21 -0.72 0.79 8.21
CA ASP A 21 -0.52 -0.65 8.05
C ASP A 21 -0.86 -1.17 6.64
N ILE A 22 -1.33 -0.28 5.75
CA ILE A 22 -1.60 -0.60 4.35
C ILE A 22 -0.28 -0.58 3.58
N LEU A 23 -0.01 -1.65 2.82
CA LEU A 23 1.24 -1.83 2.04
C LEU A 23 2.50 -1.94 2.90
N MET A 24 2.36 -2.31 4.18
CA MET A 24 3.50 -2.55 5.04
C MET A 24 4.24 -3.84 4.64
N ARG A 25 5.51 -3.92 5.06
CA ARG A 25 6.32 -5.14 4.94
C ARG A 25 6.96 -5.44 6.30
N PHE A 26 7.11 -6.73 6.59
CA PHE A 26 7.91 -7.17 7.73
C PHE A 26 9.39 -7.19 7.32
N GLY A 27 10.26 -6.61 8.16
CA GLY A 27 11.69 -6.50 7.91
C GLY A 27 12.13 -5.16 7.33
N ASP A 28 13.44 -4.89 7.43
CA ASP A 28 14.01 -3.56 7.16
C ASP A 28 14.77 -3.48 5.82
N GLU A 29 14.86 -4.59 5.08
CA GLU A 29 15.63 -4.65 3.83
C GLU A 29 14.88 -4.00 2.65
N ALA A 30 15.54 -3.05 2.01
CA ALA A 30 15.12 -2.55 0.71
C ALA A 30 15.31 -3.65 -0.34
N THR A 31 14.25 -3.95 -1.08
CA THR A 31 14.23 -4.89 -2.21
C THR A 31 13.77 -4.15 -3.45
N ASP A 32 14.30 -4.55 -4.60
CA ASP A 32 13.93 -4.01 -5.91
C ASP A 32 12.44 -4.27 -6.24
N ASP A 33 11.90 -5.41 -5.80
CA ASP A 33 10.46 -5.70 -5.90
C ASP A 33 9.81 -5.79 -4.50
N PRO A 34 9.07 -4.76 -4.07
CA PRO A 34 8.39 -4.77 -2.78
C PRO A 34 7.12 -5.64 -2.78
N LEU A 35 6.58 -6.01 -3.95
CA LEU A 35 5.25 -6.61 -4.05
C LEU A 35 5.15 -7.96 -3.32
N PRO A 36 6.05 -8.95 -3.49
CA PRO A 36 5.93 -10.24 -2.82
C PRO A 36 5.83 -10.14 -1.29
N ALA A 37 6.63 -9.25 -0.68
CA ALA A 37 6.63 -9.02 0.76
C ALA A 37 5.36 -8.31 1.25
N ILE A 38 4.81 -7.39 0.45
CA ILE A 38 3.51 -6.75 0.74
C ILE A 38 2.39 -7.80 0.71
N LEU A 39 2.39 -8.69 -0.28
CA LEU A 39 1.39 -9.74 -0.39
C LEU A 39 1.50 -10.74 0.77
N ASP A 40 2.72 -11.12 1.18
CA ASP A 40 2.93 -11.94 2.37
C ASP A 40 2.39 -11.24 3.63
N SER A 41 2.66 -9.94 3.78
CA SER A 41 2.10 -9.17 4.89
C SER A 41 0.58 -9.25 4.89
N ILE A 42 -0.09 -8.92 3.77
CA ILE A 42 -1.56 -8.96 3.67
C ILE A 42 -2.13 -10.32 4.10
N LYS A 43 -1.49 -11.43 3.71
CA LYS A 43 -1.93 -12.79 4.07
C LYS A 43 -1.81 -13.09 5.57
N ARG A 44 -0.80 -12.52 6.22
CA ARG A 44 -0.48 -12.74 7.64
C ARG A 44 -1.16 -11.73 8.57
N SER A 45 -1.75 -10.68 8.00
CA SER A 45 -2.29 -9.55 8.74
C SER A 45 -3.67 -9.84 9.32
N ASP A 46 -3.73 -10.09 10.63
CA ASP A 46 -5.01 -10.24 11.36
C ASP A 46 -5.73 -8.90 11.61
N TYR A 47 -5.09 -7.76 11.27
CA TYR A 47 -5.66 -6.42 11.49
C TYR A 47 -6.51 -5.91 10.32
N LEU A 48 -6.51 -6.59 9.17
CA LEU A 48 -7.27 -6.14 8.00
C LEU A 48 -8.77 -6.52 8.17
N PRO A 49 -9.70 -5.55 8.09
CA PRO A 49 -11.14 -5.84 8.25
C PRO A 49 -11.71 -6.81 7.23
N SER A 50 -11.20 -6.74 5.99
CA SER A 50 -11.76 -7.40 4.82
C SER A 50 -10.89 -7.12 3.59
N LEU A 51 -10.60 -8.14 2.80
CA LEU A 51 -9.86 -8.01 1.54
C LEU A 51 -10.62 -7.19 0.50
N ALA A 52 -11.95 -7.29 0.44
CA ALA A 52 -12.76 -6.46 -0.46
C ALA A 52 -12.68 -4.97 -0.11
N HIS A 53 -12.68 -4.63 1.18
CA HIS A 53 -12.50 -3.24 1.63
C HIS A 53 -11.09 -2.74 1.32
N LEU A 54 -10.07 -3.59 1.50
CA LEU A 54 -8.70 -3.26 1.14
C LEU A 54 -8.55 -3.00 -0.36
N ALA A 55 -9.11 -3.85 -1.23
CA ALA A 55 -9.11 -3.64 -2.67
C ALA A 55 -9.75 -2.29 -3.06
N SER A 56 -10.90 -1.95 -2.46
CA SER A 56 -11.57 -0.67 -2.68
C SER A 56 -10.70 0.53 -2.25
N ALA A 57 -10.03 0.44 -1.10
CA ALA A 57 -9.11 1.48 -0.64
C ALA A 57 -7.89 1.63 -1.56
N LEU A 58 -7.31 0.52 -2.02
CA LEU A 58 -6.16 0.53 -2.92
C LEU A 58 -6.52 1.13 -4.29
N ARG A 59 -7.71 0.87 -4.84
CA ARG A 59 -8.18 1.53 -6.08
C ARG A 59 -8.27 3.06 -5.93
N ARG A 60 -8.71 3.55 -4.78
CA ARG A 60 -8.74 4.99 -4.49
C ARG A 60 -7.34 5.60 -4.39
N ILE A 61 -6.39 4.84 -3.83
CA ILE A 61 -4.98 5.24 -3.77
C ILE A 61 -4.35 5.24 -5.16
N GLN A 62 -4.66 4.25 -6.01
CA GLN A 62 -4.14 4.15 -7.38
C GLN A 62 -4.57 5.32 -8.27
N ALA A 63 -5.71 5.94 -7.99
CA ALA A 63 -6.17 7.15 -8.69
C ALA A 63 -5.42 8.43 -8.28
N LEU A 64 -4.56 8.35 -7.25
CA LEU A 64 -3.69 9.46 -6.84
C LEU A 64 -2.39 9.38 -7.63
N ASP A 65 -1.95 10.53 -8.15
CA ASP A 65 -0.58 10.68 -8.64
C ASP A 65 0.34 10.73 -7.41
N LEU A 66 1.15 9.70 -7.17
CA LEU A 66 1.96 9.53 -5.97
C LEU A 66 3.41 9.24 -6.35
N ASP A 67 4.34 9.94 -5.72
CA ASP A 67 5.78 9.70 -5.86
C ASP A 67 6.32 8.76 -4.79
N ILE A 68 5.66 8.72 -3.63
CA ILE A 68 6.12 7.93 -2.50
C ILE A 68 4.96 7.44 -1.63
N ILE A 69 5.04 6.18 -1.23
CA ILE A 69 4.20 5.60 -0.18
C ILE A 69 5.08 5.26 1.02
N LEU A 70 4.67 5.75 2.19
CA LEU A 70 5.34 5.58 3.47
C LEU A 70 4.45 4.71 4.39
N PRO A 71 4.67 3.38 4.41
CA PRO A 71 4.01 2.50 5.35
C PRO A 71 4.53 2.72 6.78
N MET A 72 3.78 2.23 7.78
CA MET A 72 4.20 2.26 9.18
C MET A 72 5.41 1.34 9.42
N HIS A 73 5.48 0.23 8.70
CA HIS A 73 6.56 -0.75 8.79
C HIS A 73 7.13 -1.10 7.41
N GLY A 74 8.45 -1.26 7.38
CA GLY A 74 9.23 -1.54 6.18
C GLY A 74 9.64 -0.27 5.40
N PRO A 75 10.45 -0.44 4.34
CA PRO A 75 10.94 0.69 3.55
C PRO A 75 9.84 1.38 2.75
N ALA A 76 10.07 2.65 2.40
CA ALA A 76 9.23 3.41 1.48
C ALA A 76 9.11 2.73 0.11
N ILE A 77 7.99 2.97 -0.58
CA ILE A 77 7.78 2.56 -1.97
C ILE A 77 7.93 3.82 -2.82
N THR A 78 9.02 3.88 -3.59
CA THR A 78 9.40 5.05 -4.40
C THR A 78 9.45 4.75 -5.90
N HIS A 79 9.28 3.48 -6.28
CA HIS A 79 9.37 3.00 -7.65
C HIS A 79 8.22 2.04 -7.94
N ASP A 80 7.79 2.00 -9.20
CA ASP A 80 6.74 1.09 -9.68
C ASP A 80 5.43 1.11 -8.87
N ILE A 81 5.11 2.24 -8.23
CA ILE A 81 3.90 2.39 -7.40
C ILE A 81 2.63 1.91 -8.13
N PRO A 82 2.38 2.26 -9.41
CA PRO A 82 1.20 1.76 -10.12
C PRO A 82 1.17 0.23 -10.26
N ARG A 83 2.32 -0.41 -10.52
CA ARG A 83 2.44 -1.88 -10.63
C ARG A 83 2.21 -2.55 -9.28
N VAL A 84 2.81 -2.01 -8.22
CA VAL A 84 2.68 -2.54 -6.85
C VAL A 84 1.22 -2.46 -6.40
N LEU A 85 0.55 -1.33 -6.62
CA LEU A 85 -0.86 -1.16 -6.30
C LEU A 85 -1.74 -2.13 -7.10
N ALA A 86 -1.51 -2.25 -8.41
CA ALA A 86 -2.24 -3.19 -9.26
C ALA A 86 -2.10 -4.64 -8.79
N GLY A 87 -0.88 -5.07 -8.43
CA GLY A 87 -0.62 -6.41 -7.90
C GLY A 87 -1.32 -6.67 -6.56
N ALA A 88 -1.28 -5.69 -5.65
CA ALA A 88 -1.97 -5.79 -4.36
C ALA A 88 -3.50 -5.84 -4.52
N ILE A 89 -4.06 -5.04 -5.44
CA ILE A 89 -5.49 -5.05 -5.78
C ILE A 89 -5.88 -6.43 -6.33
N ALA A 90 -5.16 -6.94 -7.32
CA ALA A 90 -5.44 -8.24 -7.93
C ALA A 90 -5.37 -9.37 -6.90
N HIS A 91 -4.41 -9.33 -5.98
CA HIS A 91 -4.33 -10.30 -4.89
C HIS A 91 -5.56 -10.25 -3.96
N CYS A 92 -5.96 -9.05 -3.54
CA CYS A 92 -7.12 -8.88 -2.66
C CYS A 92 -8.42 -9.35 -3.34
N GLU A 93 -8.58 -9.09 -4.63
CA GLU A 93 -9.75 -9.51 -5.41
C GLU A 93 -9.80 -11.03 -5.59
N ALA A 94 -8.66 -11.65 -5.93
CA ALA A 94 -8.57 -13.09 -6.11
C ALA A 94 -8.81 -13.87 -4.81
N ALA A 95 -8.38 -13.33 -3.67
CA ALA A 95 -8.56 -13.96 -2.36
C ALA A 95 -9.90 -13.64 -1.69
N ALA A 96 -10.68 -12.69 -2.23
CA ALA A 96 -12.03 -12.36 -1.76
C ALA A 96 -13.15 -13.06 -2.55
N ALA A 97 -12.81 -13.69 -3.69
CA ALA A 97 -13.70 -14.50 -4.51
C ALA A 97 -13.91 -15.91 -3.92
#